data_AF-A0A357KTL4-F1
#
_entry.id   AF-A0A357KTL4-F1
#
_cell.length_a   1.000
_cell.length_b   1.000
_cell.length_c   1.000
_cell.angle_alpha   90.00
_cell.angle_beta   90.00
_cell.angle_gamma   90.00
#
_symmetry.space_group_name_H-M   'P 1'
#
loop_
_entity.id
_entity.type
_entity.pdbx_description
1 polymer ?
#
loop_
_entity_poly.entity_id
_entity_poly.type
_entity_poly.pdbx_seq_one_letter_code
_entity_poly.pdbx_strand_id
1 'polypeptide(L)' 'MVFQKSNPFPMSIFENVVYALRIDGEARRPVLTDACERALKSAALWDEVKDRL' A
#
# COMPACT_ATOMS: atom_id res chain seq x y z
N MET A 1 -14.65 -3.20 -23.84
CA MET A 1 -13.89 -2.83 -22.64
C MET A 1 -13.03 -4.04 -22.27
N VAL A 2 -11.72 -4.00 -22.51
CA VAL A 2 -10.82 -5.08 -22.09
C VAL A 2 -10.56 -4.87 -20.60
N PHE A 3 -11.33 -5.54 -19.76
CA PHE A 3 -11.02 -5.60 -18.34
C PHE A 3 -9.80 -6.51 -18.19
N GLN A 4 -8.64 -5.89 -17.99
CA GLN A 4 -7.45 -6.61 -17.55
C GLN A 4 -7.79 -7.32 -16.24
N LYS A 5 -7.56 -8.63 -16.20
CA LYS A 5 -7.68 -9.41 -14.97
C LYS A 5 -6.66 -8.84 -14.00
N SER A 6 -7.06 -8.56 -12.76
CA SER A 6 -6.13 -8.09 -11.73
C SER A 6 -4.97 -9.09 -11.62
N ASN A 7 -3.73 -8.60 -11.73
CA ASN A 7 -2.53 -9.40 -11.50
C ASN A 7 -2.06 -9.16 -10.06
N PRO A 8 -2.42 -10.04 -9.10
CA PRO A 8 -2.01 -9.87 -7.72
C PRO A 8 -0.50 -10.08 -7.62
N PHE A 9 0.23 -9.05 -7.20
CA PHE A 9 1.63 -9.21 -6.85
C PHE A 9 1.76 -10.05 -5.58
N PRO A 10 2.81 -10.87 -5.44
CA PRO A 10 3.08 -11.64 -4.22
C PRO A 10 3.64 -10.73 -3.11
N MET A 11 2.90 -9.69 -2.75
CA MET A 11 3.25 -8.68 -1.74
C MET A 11 2.07 -8.47 -0.79
N SER A 12 2.34 -8.06 0.46
CA SER A 12 1.26 -7.60 1.34
C SER A 12 0.71 -6.26 0.86
N ILE A 13 -0.46 -5.86 1.39
CA ILE A 13 -1.05 -4.55 1.11
C ILE A 13 -0.08 -3.45 1.53
N PHE A 14 0.51 -3.57 2.72
CA PHE A 14 1.52 -2.62 3.20
C PHE A 14 2.71 -2.51 2.23
N GLU A 15 3.33 -3.63 1.86
CA GLU A 15 4.49 -3.66 0.97
C GLU A 15 4.18 -3.10 -0.41
N ASN A 16 2.97 -3.34 -0.93
CA ASN A 16 2.54 -2.79 -2.20
C ASN A 16 2.37 -1.26 -2.15
N VAL A 17 1.75 -0.73 -1.09
CA VAL A 17 1.48 0.70 -0.92
C VAL A 17 2.77 1.50 -0.73
N VAL A 18 3.73 0.99 0.06
CA VAL A 18 4.98 1.71 0.36
C VAL A 18 6.12 1.43 -0.63
N TYR A 19 5.87 0.61 -1.66
CA TYR A 19 6.89 0.11 -2.58
C TYR A 19 7.73 1.23 -3.22
N ALA A 20 7.07 2.30 -3.67
CA ALA A 20 7.74 3.44 -4.30
C ALA A 20 8.71 4.15 -3.35
N LEU A 21 8.33 4.33 -2.08
CA LEU A 21 9.18 4.96 -1.06
C LEU A 21 10.40 4.09 -0.75
N ARG A 22 10.24 2.77 -0.73
CA ARG A 22 11.37 1.84 -0.56
C ARG A 22 12.36 1.91 -1.72
N ILE A 23 11.87 2.02 -2.96
CA ILE A 23 12.74 2.22 -4.13
C ILE A 23 13.51 3.54 -4.02
N ASP A 24 12.88 4.59 -3.49
CA ASP A 24 13.50 5.89 -3.24
C ASP A 24 14.46 5.90 -2.02
N GLY A 25 14.64 4.75 -1.37
CA GLY A 25 15.60 4.57 -0.27
C GLY A 25 15.04 4.87 1.12
N GLU A 26 13.73 5.12 1.27
CA GLU A 26 13.12 5.31 2.58
C GLU A 26 12.96 3.97 3.33
N ALA A 27 13.59 3.88 4.49
CA ALA A 27 13.56 2.69 5.36
C ALA A 27 12.98 2.96 6.75
N ARG A 28 12.70 4.23 7.09
CA ARG A 28 12.19 4.60 8.41
C ARG A 28 10.76 4.12 8.54
N ARG A 29 10.57 3.08 9.35
CA ARG A 29 9.27 2.48 9.62
C ARG A 29 8.17 3.49 10.01
N PRO A 30 8.41 4.52 10.85
CA PRO A 30 7.37 5.51 11.15
C PRO A 30 6.88 6.28 9.91
N VAL A 31 7.80 6.61 9.00
CA VAL A 31 7.48 7.32 7.75
C VAL A 31 6.66 6.42 6.82
N LEU A 32 7.07 5.15 6.68
CA LEU A 32 6.38 4.19 5.83
C LEU A 32 4.96 3.87 6.35
N THR A 33 4.79 3.72 7.66
CA THR A 33 3.47 3.47 8.25
C THR A 33 2.54 4.67 8.11
N ASP A 34 3.02 5.90 8.38
CA ASP A 34 2.22 7.12 8.19
C ASP A 34 1.79 7.28 6.73
N ALA A 35 2.73 7.08 5.79
CA ALA A 35 2.43 7.16 4.36
C ALA A 35 1.39 6.12 3.93
N CYS A 36 1.51 4.88 4.41
CA CYS A 36 0.57 3.80 4.11
C CYS A 36 -0.84 4.13 4.62
N GLU A 37 -0.97 4.51 5.89
CA GLU A 37 -2.25 4.85 6.50
C GLU A 37 -2.91 6.05 5.79
N ARG A 38 -2.14 7.09 5.50
CA ARG A 38 -2.63 8.27 4.76
C ARG A 38 -3.12 7.90 3.37
N ALA A 39 -2.35 7.11 2.62
CA ALA A 39 -2.73 6.69 1.27
C ALA A 39 -4.03 5.88 1.27
N LEU A 40 -4.15 4.92 2.20
CA LEU A 40 -5.34 4.07 2.32
C LEU A 40 -6.58 4.83 2.80
N LYS A 41 -6.42 5.81 3.70
CA LYS A 41 -7.51 6.72 4.10
C LYS A 41 -7.96 7.61 2.94
N SER A 42 -7.03 8.18 2.18
CA SER A 42 -7.35 9.00 1.01
C SER A 42 -8.04 8.20 -0.11
N ALA A 43 -7.75 6.90 -0.20
CA ALA A 43 -8.42 5.98 -1.12
C ALA A 43 -9.74 5.41 -0.57
N ALA A 44 -10.15 5.78 0.64
CA ALA A 44 -11.32 5.22 1.35
C ALA A 44 -11.27 3.69 1.56
N LEU A 45 -10.06 3.09 1.57
CA LEU A 45 -9.87 1.64 1.74
C LEU A 45 -9.46 1.24 3.16
N TRP A 46 -9.09 2.21 4.00
CA TRP A 46 -8.50 1.97 5.33
C TRP A 46 -9.33 1.01 6.20
N ASP A 47 -10.65 1.24 6.32
CA ASP A 47 -11.49 0.44 7.21
C ASP A 47 -11.68 -1.01 6.74
N GLU A 48 -11.50 -1.29 5.45
CA GLU A 48 -11.62 -2.64 4.88
C GLU A 48 -10.33 -3.45 5.02
N VAL A 49 -9.18 -2.78 5.04
CA VAL A 49 -7.87 -3.45 4.90
C VAL A 49 -6.97 -3.37 6.12
N LYS A 50 -7.22 -2.46 7.07
CA LYS A 50 -6.34 -2.21 8.23
C LYS A 50 -6.01 -3.47 9.04
N ASP A 51 -6.95 -4.40 9.16
CA ASP A 51 -6.77 -5.65 9.92
C ASP A 51 -5.98 -6.72 9.15
N ARG A 52 -5.60 -6.44 7.90
CA ARG A 52 -4.91 -7.35 6.97
C ARG A 52 -3.57 -6.79 6.46
N LEU A 53 -3.08 -5.68 7.03
CA LEU A 53 -1.84 -5.00 6.64
C LEU A 53 -0.57 -5.77 6.99
#